data_AF-A0A5D2UNW5-F1
#
_entry.id   AF-A0A5D2UNW5-F1
#
_cell.length_a   1.000
_cell.length_b   1.000
_cell.length_c   1.000
_cell.angle_alpha   90.00
_cell.angle_beta   90.00
_cell.angle_gamma   90.00
#
_symmetry.space_group_name_H-M   'P 1'
#
loop_
_entity.id
_entity.type
_entity.pdbx_description
1 polymer ?
#
loop_
_entity_poly.entity_id
_entity_poly.type
_entity_poly.pdbx_seq_one_letter_code
_entity_poly.pdbx_strand_id
1 'polypeptide(L)'
;MLIKTLILLSYLLALSWIGTHKVEAATLPEDEVTVLNQIARTMGAINWNFDGNVCQENDTATVDIGFVPERNVTCHCENDTCHVTHLIFKRQNLPGKLPSELVNLPNLKEM
;
A
#
# COMPACT_ATOMS: atom_id res chain seq x y z
N MET A 1 -48.34 -19.81 -21.19
CA MET A 1 -47.41 -20.37 -20.16
C MET A 1 -45.97 -20.43 -20.64
N LEU A 2 -45.69 -20.93 -21.86
CA LEU A 2 -44.34 -21.07 -22.44
C LEU A 2 -43.50 -19.76 -22.52
N ILE A 3 -44.11 -18.63 -22.89
CA ILE A 3 -43.39 -17.35 -23.00
C ILE A 3 -42.92 -16.83 -21.63
N LYS A 4 -43.73 -17.02 -20.58
CA LYS A 4 -43.36 -16.64 -19.21
C LYS A 4 -42.23 -17.50 -18.67
N THR A 5 -42.24 -18.80 -18.97
CA THR A 5 -41.14 -19.70 -18.58
C THR A 5 -39.84 -19.37 -19.30
N LEU A 6 -39.89 -18.96 -20.57
CA LEU A 6 -38.72 -18.53 -21.34
C LEU A 6 -38.09 -17.23 -20.81
N ILE A 7 -38.91 -16.25 -20.41
CA ILE A 7 -38.43 -14.99 -19.81
C ILE A 7 -37.79 -15.24 -18.42
N LEU A 8 -38.34 -16.16 -17.63
CA LEU A 8 -37.76 -16.53 -16.34
C LEU A 8 -36.40 -17.23 -16.52
N LEU A 9 -36.29 -18.12 -17.50
CA LEU A 9 -35.03 -18.80 -17.83
C LEU A 9 -33.95 -17.82 -18.31
N SER A 10 -34.30 -16.85 -19.15
CA SER A 10 -33.34 -15.85 -19.62
C SER A 10 -32.85 -14.93 -18.49
N TYR A 11 -33.73 -14.56 -17.55
CA TYR A 11 -33.36 -13.76 -16.38
C TYR A 11 -32.42 -14.52 -15.42
N LEU A 12 -32.66 -15.81 -15.20
CA LEU A 12 -31.81 -16.65 -14.35
C LEU A 12 -30.41 -16.87 -14.96
N LEU A 13 -30.33 -17.02 -16.29
CA LEU A 13 -29.05 -17.13 -17.02
C LEU A 13 -28.25 -15.82 -17.05
N ALA A 14 -28.93 -14.66 -17.04
CA ALA A 14 -28.27 -13.37 -16.98
C ALA A 14 -27.62 -13.09 -15.60
N LEU A 15 -28.25 -13.58 -14.52
CA LEU A 15 -27.73 -13.43 -13.15
C LEU A 15 -26.49 -14.29 -12.87
N SER A 16 -26.26 -15.35 -13.64
CA SER A 16 -25.06 -16.21 -13.48
C SER A 16 -23.80 -15.65 -14.15
N TRP A 17 -23.90 -14.56 -14.91
CA TRP A 17 -22.75 -13.95 -15.59
C TRP A 17 -22.05 -12.83 -14.81
N ILE A 18 -22.58 -12.44 -13.64
CA ILE A 18 -21.91 -11.46 -12.78
C ILE A 18 -20.80 -12.18 -11.99
N GLY A 19 -19.76 -12.59 -12.71
CA GLY A 19 -18.50 -12.98 -12.12
C GLY A 19 -17.89 -11.77 -11.42
N THR A 20 -17.61 -11.90 -10.13
CA THR A 20 -16.87 -10.89 -9.38
C THR A 20 -15.43 -10.90 -9.86
N HIS A 21 -15.09 -9.97 -10.76
CA HIS A 21 -13.69 -9.64 -11.01
C HIS A 21 -13.15 -8.96 -9.75
N LYS A 22 -12.59 -9.75 -8.83
CA LYS A 22 -11.73 -9.21 -7.77
C LYS A 22 -10.45 -8.76 -8.47
N VAL A 23 -10.30 -7.46 -8.66
CA VAL A 23 -8.98 -6.88 -8.91
C VAL A 23 -8.28 -6.94 -7.56
N GLU A 24 -7.50 -7.99 -7.34
CA GLU A 24 -6.60 -8.06 -6.19
C GLU A 24 -5.54 -6.99 -6.44
N ALA A 25 -5.59 -5.90 -5.66
CA ALA A 25 -4.57 -4.87 -5.75
C ALA A 25 -3.25 -5.51 -5.35
N ALA A 26 -2.20 -5.34 -6.16
CA ALA A 26 -0.86 -5.82 -5.80
C ALA A 26 -0.49 -5.22 -4.42
N THR A 27 -0.12 -6.11 -3.49
CA THR A 27 0.19 -5.75 -2.10
C THR A 27 1.69 -5.77 -1.84
N LEU A 28 2.12 -5.01 -0.84
CA LEU A 28 3.49 -5.07 -0.37
C LEU A 28 3.72 -6.39 0.39
N PRO A 29 4.81 -7.14 0.11
CA PRO A 29 5.20 -8.33 0.85
C PRO A 29 5.32 -8.09 2.36
N GLU A 30 4.90 -9.07 3.15
CA GLU A 30 4.85 -8.99 4.61
C GLU A 30 6.23 -8.78 5.26
N ASP A 31 7.29 -9.29 4.62
CA ASP A 31 8.67 -9.07 5.03
C ASP A 31 9.07 -7.60 4.88
N GLU A 32 8.74 -6.96 3.75
CA GLU A 32 8.97 -5.52 3.58
C GLU A 32 8.12 -4.69 4.57
N VAL A 33 6.85 -5.06 4.79
CA VAL A 33 5.99 -4.43 5.83
C VAL A 33 6.64 -4.54 7.21
N THR A 34 7.18 -5.71 7.54
CA THR A 34 7.89 -5.94 8.81
C THR A 34 9.12 -5.05 8.93
N VAL A 35 9.91 -4.94 7.86
CA VAL A 35 11.12 -4.08 7.82
C VAL A 35 10.75 -2.61 7.96
N LEU A 36 9.68 -2.13 7.32
CA LEU A 36 9.19 -0.75 7.49
C LEU A 36 8.82 -0.44 8.94
N ASN A 37 8.15 -1.38 9.62
CA ASN A 37 7.79 -1.22 11.03
C ASN A 37 9.02 -1.25 11.95
N GLN A 38 10.07 -2.01 11.62
CA GLN A 38 11.35 -1.97 12.33
C GLN A 38 12.05 -0.63 12.13
N ILE A 39 12.11 -0.13 10.89
CA ILE A 39 12.63 1.20 10.54
C ILE A 39 11.95 2.30 11.37
N ALA A 40 10.61 2.31 11.42
CA ALA A 40 9.86 3.27 12.22
C ALA A 40 10.29 3.27 13.70
N ARG A 41 10.40 2.07 14.30
CA ARG A 41 10.84 1.91 15.70
C ARG A 41 12.27 2.39 15.91
N THR A 42 13.20 2.03 15.03
CA THR A 42 14.61 2.43 15.11
C THR A 42 14.79 3.94 14.95
N MET A 43 13.98 4.57 14.10
CA MET A 43 13.93 6.03 13.97
C MET A 43 13.20 6.72 15.13
N GLY A 44 12.55 5.98 16.04
CA GLY A 44 11.82 6.55 17.16
C GLY A 44 10.41 7.05 16.81
N ALA A 45 9.88 6.67 15.64
CA ALA A 45 8.51 6.93 15.21
C ALA A 45 7.53 5.88 15.78
N ILE A 46 7.42 5.82 17.11
CA ILE A 46 6.70 4.75 17.84
C ILE A 46 5.20 4.67 17.54
N ASN A 47 4.62 5.72 16.96
CA ASN A 47 3.21 5.81 16.59
C ASN A 47 2.95 5.50 15.12
N TRP A 48 3.99 5.15 14.34
CA TRP A 48 3.82 4.74 12.94
C TRP A 48 3.62 3.23 12.87
N ASN A 49 2.61 2.83 12.11
CA ASN A 49 2.37 1.44 11.75
C ASN A 49 2.16 1.39 10.24
N PHE A 50 2.80 0.42 9.59
CA PHE A 50 2.67 0.18 8.16
C PHE A 50 1.97 -1.16 7.94
N ASP A 51 1.16 -1.25 6.89
CA ASP A 51 0.54 -2.48 6.41
C ASP A 51 0.80 -2.68 4.90
N GLY A 52 0.25 -3.75 4.34
CA GLY A 52 0.44 -4.12 2.93
C GLY A 52 -0.08 -3.08 1.91
N ASN A 53 -0.87 -2.10 2.34
CA ASN A 53 -1.45 -1.06 1.49
C ASN A 53 -0.67 0.26 1.55
N VAL A 54 0.37 0.38 2.37
CA VAL A 54 1.13 1.64 2.55
C VAL A 54 1.55 2.30 1.23
N CYS A 55 1.86 1.50 0.20
CA CYS A 55 2.24 1.97 -1.13
C CYS A 55 1.13 2.77 -1.86
N GLN A 56 -0.11 2.63 -1.39
CA GLN A 56 -1.31 3.28 -1.93
C GLN A 56 -1.69 4.52 -1.10
N GLU A 57 -1.04 4.70 0.06
CA GLU A 57 -1.29 5.80 0.99
C GLU A 57 -0.23 6.89 0.81
N ASN A 58 -0.67 8.13 0.55
CA ASN A 58 0.19 9.30 0.62
C ASN A 58 -0.19 10.10 1.86
N ASP A 59 0.59 9.94 2.92
CA ASP A 59 0.38 10.60 4.22
C ASP A 59 1.00 12.00 4.32
N THR A 60 1.31 12.60 3.18
CA THR A 60 1.88 13.96 3.17
C THR A 60 0.77 14.96 3.45
N ALA A 61 0.84 15.62 4.62
CA ALA A 61 -0.09 16.66 4.99
C ALA A 61 -0.03 17.83 3.98
N THR A 62 -1.17 18.29 3.46
CA THR A 62 -1.22 19.48 2.61
C THR A 62 -1.26 20.73 3.48
N VAL A 63 -0.26 21.60 3.39
CA VAL A 63 -0.27 22.92 4.03
C VAL A 63 0.16 23.97 3.00
N ASP A 64 -0.58 25.08 2.91
CA ASP A 64 -0.40 26.09 1.86
C ASP A 64 0.94 26.83 1.94
N ILE A 65 1.59 26.90 3.11
CA ILE A 65 2.88 27.57 3.31
C ILE A 65 3.62 26.96 4.53
N GLY A 66 4.87 26.52 4.39
CA GLY A 66 5.75 26.18 5.53
C GLY A 66 6.58 24.88 5.41
N PHE A 67 7.25 24.50 6.50
CA PHE A 67 8.00 23.25 6.64
C PHE A 67 7.03 22.08 6.90
N VAL A 68 6.44 21.56 5.82
CA VAL A 68 5.52 20.42 5.91
C VAL A 68 6.32 19.14 6.20
N PRO A 69 6.00 18.39 7.28
CA PRO A 69 6.56 17.06 7.49
C PRO A 69 6.11 16.13 6.37
N GLU A 70 7.08 15.47 5.73
CA GLU A 70 6.82 14.54 4.63
C GLU A 70 6.95 13.11 5.17
N ARG A 71 5.92 12.31 4.92
CA ARG A 71 5.92 10.86 5.13
C ARG A 71 5.40 10.23 3.84
N ASN A 72 6.31 9.65 3.07
CA ASN A 72 5.95 8.99 1.83
C ASN A 72 6.73 7.68 1.68
N VAL A 73 6.00 6.60 1.39
CA VAL A 73 6.54 5.31 1.00
C VAL A 73 6.10 5.07 -0.43
N THR A 74 7.04 5.12 -1.37
CA THR A 74 6.75 4.85 -2.78
C THR A 74 7.20 3.46 -3.15
N CYS A 75 6.33 2.72 -3.84
CA CYS A 75 6.59 1.36 -4.26
C CYS A 75 6.54 1.24 -5.79
N HIS A 76 7.27 0.27 -6.31
CA HIS A 76 7.15 -0.17 -7.71
C HIS A 76 6.58 -1.59 -7.71
N CYS A 77 5.55 -1.82 -8.52
CA CYS A 77 4.91 -3.12 -8.62
C CYS A 77 5.21 -3.73 -9.99
N GLU A 78 5.71 -4.96 -9.97
CA GLU A 78 5.90 -5.80 -11.14
C GLU A 78 5.01 -7.03 -10.98
N ASN A 79 4.04 -7.19 -11.89
CA ASN A 79 2.96 -8.18 -11.78
C ASN A 79 2.15 -7.99 -10.48
N ASP A 80 2.04 -9.04 -9.67
CA ASP A 80 1.24 -9.07 -8.45
C ASP A 80 2.05 -8.73 -7.18
N THR A 81 3.31 -8.32 -7.32
CA THR A 81 4.20 -8.03 -6.20
C THR A 81 4.73 -6.61 -6.26
N CYS A 82 4.59 -5.88 -5.16
CA CYS A 82 5.13 -4.53 -4.99
C CYS A 82 6.41 -4.55 -4.16
N HIS A 83 7.30 -3.60 -4.40
CA HIS A 83 8.52 -3.41 -3.62
C HIS A 83 8.72 -1.94 -3.28
N VAL A 84 9.14 -1.66 -2.06
CA VAL A 84 9.51 -0.31 -1.62
C VAL A 84 10.72 0.16 -2.43
N THR A 85 10.60 1.35 -3.01
CA THR A 85 11.66 1.98 -3.80
C THR A 85 12.10 3.32 -3.23
N HIS A 86 11.23 4.05 -2.54
CA HIS A 86 11.57 5.33 -1.92
C HIS A 86 10.96 5.44 -0.53
N LEU A 87 11.75 5.93 0.43
CA LEU A 87 11.32 6.20 1.81
C LEU A 87 11.63 7.63 2.21
N ILE A 88 10.66 8.53 2.05
CA ILE A 88 10.84 9.96 2.32
C ILE A 88 10.23 10.33 3.67
N PHE A 89 11.09 10.49 4.67
CA PHE A 89 10.71 10.91 6.04
C PHE A 89 11.39 12.24 6.43
N LYS A 90 10.92 13.35 5.86
CA LYS A 90 11.56 14.67 6.03
C LYS A 90 10.85 15.52 7.09
N ARG A 91 11.65 16.28 7.85
CA ARG A 91 11.18 17.28 8.84
C ARG A 91 10.28 16.69 9.94
N GLN A 92 10.44 15.40 10.21
CA GLN A 92 9.65 14.67 11.21
C GLN A 92 10.17 14.82 12.64
N ASN A 93 11.37 15.40 12.83
CA ASN A 93 12.04 15.55 14.12
C ASN A 93 12.13 14.22 14.91
N LEU A 94 12.43 13.14 14.20
CA LEU A 94 12.48 11.79 14.76
C LEU A 94 13.69 11.64 15.70
N PRO A 95 13.51 11.18 16.95
CA PRO A 95 14.55 11.20 17.98
C PRO A 95 15.51 10.00 17.92
N GLY A 96 15.26 9.03 17.03
CA GLY A 96 16.01 7.79 16.95
C GLY A 96 17.29 7.89 16.12
N LYS A 97 17.64 6.77 15.49
CA LYS A 97 18.89 6.62 14.72
C LYS A 97 18.59 6.35 13.25
N LEU A 98 19.61 6.51 12.41
CA LEU A 98 19.57 6.00 11.04
C LEU A 98 19.42 4.47 11.08
N PRO A 99 18.37 3.89 10.47
CA PRO A 99 18.07 2.47 10.58
C PRO A 99 19.01 1.64 9.69
N SER A 100 19.68 0.64 10.26
CA SER A 100 20.48 -0.32 9.48
C SER A 100 19.63 -1.33 8.72
N GLU A 101 18.37 -1.48 9.12
CA GLU A 101 17.37 -2.39 8.54
C GLU A 101 17.04 -2.06 7.07
N LEU A 102 17.44 -0.87 6.58
CA LEU A 102 17.32 -0.48 5.17
C LEU A 102 17.97 -1.49 4.22
N VAL A 103 19.01 -2.20 4.66
CA VAL A 103 19.65 -3.27 3.87
C VAL A 103 18.71 -4.42 3.54
N ASN A 104 17.61 -4.57 4.28
CA ASN A 104 16.59 -5.58 4.07
C ASN A 104 15.48 -5.10 3.09
N LEU A 105 15.62 -3.92 2.49
CA LEU A 105 14.78 -3.43 1.39
C LEU A 105 15.60 -3.45 0.08
N PRO A 106 15.66 -4.60 -0.62
CA PRO A 106 16.61 -4.79 -1.72
C PRO A 106 16.33 -3.90 -2.95
N ASN A 107 15.10 -3.41 -3.09
CA ASN A 107 14.67 -2.55 -4.18
C ASN A 107 14.70 -1.06 -3.83
N LEU A 108 15.15 -0.69 -2.63
CA LEU A 108 15.23 0.69 -2.19
C LEU A 108 16.25 1.46 -3.02
N LYS A 109 15.82 2.60 -3.56
CA LYS A 109 16.62 3.48 -4.43
C LYS A 109 16.99 4.79 -3.74
N GLU A 110 16.09 5.32 -2.91
CA GLU A 110 16.28 6.62 -2.25
C GLU A 110 15.64 6.65 -0.84
N MET A 111 16.26 7.40 0.07
CA MET A 111 15.69 7.81 1.35
C MET A 111 15.92 9.30 1.62
#